data_AF-A0A0U3LG13-F1
#
_entry.id   AF-A0A0U3LG13-F1
#
_cell.length_a   1.000
_cell.length_b   1.000
_cell.length_c   1.000
_cell.angle_alpha   90.00
_cell.angle_beta   90.00
_cell.angle_gamma   90.00
#
_symmetry.space_group_name_H-M   'P 1'
#
loop_
_entity.id
_entity.type
_entity.pdbx_description
1 polymer ?
#
loop_
_entity_poly.entity_id
_entity_poly.type
_entity_poly.pdbx_seq_one_letter_code
_entity_poly.pdbx_strand_id
1 'polypeptide(L)'
;MSGLSQLKGYRAVKLAVIAALESGQYQHEARGSIEVKNLLATGDISANDVIEIIKRSSGVNYVCSPLHQDSKLDCHLIRSCGWYVKFYFVDPMTVFISVHQ
;
A
#
# COMPACT_ATOMS: atom_id res chain seq x y z
N MET A 1 0.35 22.11 -1.54
CA MET A 1 -0.55 21.05 -1.02
C MET A 1 -0.24 19.78 -1.77
N SER A 2 0.04 18.71 -1.03
CA SER A 2 0.58 17.40 -1.45
C SER A 2 -0.32 16.68 -2.47
N GLY A 3 0.26 16.02 -3.48
CA GLY A 3 -0.50 15.38 -4.57
C GLY A 3 -1.10 14.01 -4.23
N LEU A 4 -0.49 13.27 -3.31
CA LEU A 4 -0.91 11.91 -2.97
C LEU A 4 -2.11 11.86 -2.01
N SER A 5 -2.29 12.89 -1.17
CA SER A 5 -3.40 12.95 -0.19
C SER A 5 -4.77 13.32 -0.80
N GLN A 6 -4.87 13.50 -2.12
CA GLN A 6 -6.11 13.88 -2.81
C GLN A 6 -6.52 12.89 -3.92
N LEU A 7 -5.92 11.70 -3.97
CA LEU A 7 -6.21 10.71 -5.02
C LEU A 7 -7.67 10.27 -4.95
N LYS A 8 -8.44 10.54 -6.02
CA LYS A 8 -9.83 10.13 -6.12
C LYS A 8 -9.96 8.82 -6.89
N GLY A 9 -10.56 7.84 -6.23
CA GLY A 9 -10.89 6.55 -6.83
C GLY A 9 -9.70 5.59 -6.94
N TYR A 10 -10.02 4.31 -7.06
CA TYR A 10 -9.01 3.25 -7.00
C TYR A 10 -7.94 3.34 -8.10
N ARG A 11 -8.29 3.80 -9.31
CA ARG A 11 -7.32 3.93 -10.40
C ARG A 11 -6.16 4.85 -10.03
N ALA A 12 -6.46 5.99 -9.39
CA ALA A 12 -5.45 6.95 -8.98
C ALA A 12 -4.55 6.38 -7.87
N VAL A 13 -5.15 5.73 -6.87
CA VAL A 13 -4.44 5.03 -5.79
C VAL A 13 -3.54 3.92 -6.33
N LYS A 14 -4.04 3.10 -7.26
CA LYS A 14 -3.30 2.01 -7.90
C LYS A 14 -2.07 2.52 -8.65
N LEU A 15 -2.21 3.59 -9.43
CA LEU A 15 -1.08 4.18 -10.15
C LEU A 15 -0.04 4.76 -9.19
N ALA A 16 -0.47 5.44 -8.12
CA ALA A 16 0.43 6.03 -7.15
C ALA A 16 1.25 4.99 -6.37
N VAL A 17 0.62 3.91 -5.88
CA VAL A 17 1.35 2.85 -5.16
C VAL A 17 2.31 2.10 -6.08
N ILE A 18 1.95 1.86 -7.34
CA ILE A 18 2.86 1.25 -8.32
C ILE A 18 4.05 2.17 -8.57
N ALA A 19 3.82 3.47 -8.82
CA ALA A 19 4.89 4.43 -9.04
C ALA A 19 5.86 4.50 -7.85
N ALA A 20 5.34 4.46 -6.62
CA ALA A 20 6.17 4.43 -5.42
C ALA A 20 7.03 3.16 -5.31
N LEU A 21 6.47 1.99 -5.66
CA LEU A 21 7.22 0.73 -5.69
C LEU A 21 8.31 0.74 -6.78
N GLU A 22 8.00 1.28 -7.97
CA GLU A 22 8.94 1.40 -9.09
C GLU A 22 10.09 2.38 -8.79
N SER A 23 9.79 3.50 -8.13
CA SER A 23 10.78 4.54 -7.80
C SER A 23 11.54 4.27 -6.49
N GLY A 24 11.15 3.26 -5.71
CA GLY A 24 11.68 3.02 -4.37
C GLY A 24 11.22 4.05 -3.33
N GLN A 25 10.23 4.89 -3.63
CA GLN A 25 9.67 5.88 -2.70
C GLN A 25 8.63 5.27 -1.76
N TYR A 26 9.04 4.23 -1.05
CA TYR A 26 8.21 3.59 -0.04
C TYR A 26 8.98 3.26 1.24
N GLN A 27 8.22 3.12 2.32
CA GLN A 27 8.71 2.72 3.63
C GLN A 27 7.80 1.64 4.21
N HIS A 28 8.22 1.08 5.34
CA HIS A 28 7.44 0.11 6.11
C HIS A 28 7.09 0.72 7.46
N GLU A 29 5.85 0.52 7.90
CA GLU A 29 5.44 0.96 9.22
C GLU A 29 6.16 0.10 10.29
N ALA A 30 7.02 0.73 11.10
CA ALA A 30 7.71 0.04 12.19
C ALA A 30 6.73 -0.18 13.36
N ARG A 31 6.19 -1.41 13.49
CA ARG A 31 5.33 -1.80 14.62
C ARG A 31 5.67 -3.19 15.14
N GLY A 32 6.61 -3.30 16.08
CA GLY A 32 6.81 -4.50 16.92
C GLY A 32 6.56 -5.85 16.23
N SER A 33 5.73 -6.73 16.83
CA SER A 33 5.43 -8.09 16.35
C SER A 33 4.64 -8.17 15.02
N ILE A 34 4.54 -7.10 14.24
CA ILE A 34 3.87 -7.04 12.93
C ILE A 34 4.87 -7.28 11.77
N GLU A 35 6.18 -7.28 12.03
CA GLU A 35 7.21 -7.51 10.99
C GLU A 35 6.94 -8.78 10.14
N VAL A 36 6.45 -9.86 10.76
CA VAL A 36 6.10 -11.13 10.06
C VAL A 36 4.98 -10.97 9.01
N LYS A 37 4.17 -9.91 9.09
CA LYS A 37 3.05 -9.65 8.18
C LYS A 37 3.40 -8.72 7.03
N ASN A 38 4.66 -8.32 6.90
CA ASN A 38 5.12 -7.48 5.81
C ASN A 38 6.27 -8.16 5.07
N LEU A 39 5.93 -9.15 4.24
CA LEU A 39 6.86 -9.93 3.43
C LEU A 39 7.71 -9.06 2.49
N LEU A 40 7.21 -7.86 2.14
CA LEU A 40 7.99 -6.86 1.40
C LEU A 40 9.10 -6.24 2.28
N ALA A 41 8.83 -6.01 3.58
CA ALA A 41 9.80 -5.47 4.52
C ALA A 41 10.91 -6.49 4.87
N THR A 42 10.57 -7.78 4.92
CA THR A 42 11.52 -8.87 5.19
C THR A 42 12.34 -9.26 3.96
N GLY A 43 11.92 -8.83 2.77
CA GLY A 43 12.53 -9.23 1.51
C GLY A 43 12.12 -10.61 1.01
N ASP A 44 11.15 -11.26 1.67
CA ASP A 44 10.59 -12.55 1.23
C ASP A 44 9.85 -12.42 -0.11
N ILE A 45 9.35 -11.22 -0.43
CA ILE A 45 8.88 -10.85 -1.76
C ILE A 45 9.48 -9.51 -2.19
N SER A 46 9.64 -9.33 -3.50
CA SER A 46 10.17 -8.10 -4.08
C SER A 46 9.09 -7.04 -4.32
N ALA A 47 9.51 -5.79 -4.53
CA ALA A 47 8.62 -4.73 -4.98
C ALA A 47 7.91 -5.08 -6.30
N ASN A 48 8.60 -5.79 -7.21
CA ASN A 48 8.02 -6.25 -8.47
C ASN A 48 6.90 -7.27 -8.25
N ASP A 49 7.04 -8.18 -7.29
CA ASP A 49 5.98 -9.14 -6.95
C ASP A 49 4.72 -8.41 -6.46
N VAL A 50 4.91 -7.39 -5.61
CA VAL A 50 3.81 -6.55 -5.11
C VAL A 50 3.16 -5.76 -6.25
N ILE A 51 3.94 -5.22 -7.19
CA ILE A 51 3.41 -4.56 -8.39
C ILE A 51 2.53 -5.53 -9.18
N GLU A 52 2.96 -6.76 -9.42
CA GLU A 52 2.18 -7.75 -10.18
C GLU A 52 0.88 -8.16 -9.47
N ILE A 53 0.90 -8.28 -8.14
CA ILE A 53 -0.30 -8.46 -7.32
C ILE A 53 -1.27 -7.29 -7.54
N ILE A 54 -0.78 -6.06 -7.41
CA ILE A 54 -1.61 -4.84 -7.54
C ILE A 54 -2.13 -4.67 -8.98
N LYS A 55 -1.35 -5.02 -10.00
CA LYS A 55 -1.78 -5.00 -11.41
C LYS A 55 -3.00 -5.88 -11.66
N ARG A 56 -3.10 -7.02 -10.97
CA ARG A 56 -4.25 -7.95 -11.10
C ARG A 56 -5.50 -7.51 -10.36
N SER A 57 -5.39 -6.58 -9.40
CA SER A 57 -6.57 -6.01 -8.72
C SER A 57 -7.36 -5.01 -9.56
N SER A 58 -8.66 -4.94 -9.26
CA SER A 58 -9.61 -3.94 -9.73
C SER A 58 -10.29 -3.23 -8.55
N GLY A 59 -11.21 -2.30 -8.83
CA GLY A 59 -11.89 -1.52 -7.78
C GLY A 59 -12.66 -2.38 -6.76
N VAL A 60 -13.13 -3.58 -7.16
CA VAL A 60 -13.84 -4.50 -6.25
C VAL A 60 -12.92 -5.13 -5.20
N ASN A 61 -11.61 -5.12 -5.46
CA ASN A 61 -10.58 -5.64 -4.56
C ASN A 61 -10.11 -4.60 -3.54
N TYR A 62 -10.59 -3.36 -3.67
CA TYR A 62 -10.05 -2.21 -2.96
C TYR A 62 -11.03 -1.69 -1.91
N VAL A 63 -10.49 -1.40 -0.73
CA VAL A 63 -11.19 -0.74 0.37
C VAL A 63 -10.36 0.46 0.83
N CYS A 64 -11.04 1.57 1.06
CA CYS A 64 -10.48 2.80 1.63
C CYS A 64 -11.21 3.10 2.94
N SER A 65 -10.46 3.42 3.98
CA SER A 65 -11.03 3.81 5.27
C SER A 65 -10.07 4.73 6.02
N PRO A 66 -10.54 5.62 6.90
CA PRO A 66 -9.66 6.45 7.71
C PRO A 66 -8.65 5.60 8.50
N LEU A 67 -7.40 6.04 8.54
CA LEU A 67 -6.36 5.40 9.34
C LEU A 67 -6.70 5.58 10.82
N HIS A 68 -6.76 4.48 11.57
CA HIS A 68 -7.27 4.49 12.96
C HIS A 68 -6.48 5.41 13.91
N GLN A 69 -5.18 5.59 13.66
CA GLN A 69 -4.32 6.41 14.50
C GLN A 69 -4.24 7.88 14.05
N ASP A 70 -4.63 8.16 12.80
CA ASP A 70 -4.72 9.51 12.27
C ASP A 70 -5.83 9.56 11.20
N SER A 71 -7.00 10.03 11.59
CA SER A 71 -8.17 10.10 10.70
C SER A 71 -8.00 11.10 9.55
N LYS A 72 -6.89 11.85 9.48
CA LYS A 72 -6.56 12.73 8.36
C LYS A 72 -5.90 11.98 7.21
N LEU A 73 -5.45 10.75 7.43
CA LEU A 73 -4.86 9.87 6.42
C LEU A 73 -5.85 8.77 6.05
N ASP A 74 -5.88 8.43 4.77
CA ASP A 74 -6.61 7.27 4.28
C ASP A 74 -5.72 6.03 4.34
N CYS A 75 -6.27 4.96 4.90
CA CYS A 75 -5.71 3.63 4.81
C CYS A 75 -6.31 2.92 3.59
N HIS A 76 -5.41 2.46 2.71
CA HIS A 76 -5.73 1.73 1.50
C HIS A 76 -5.49 0.24 1.71
N LEU A 77 -6.45 -0.58 1.31
CA LEU A 77 -6.35 -2.04 1.36
C LEU A 77 -6.73 -2.64 0.02
N ILE A 78 -5.86 -3.48 -0.52
CA ILE A 78 -6.08 -4.25 -1.73
C ILE A 78 -6.06 -5.74 -1.37
N ARG A 79 -7.12 -6.46 -1.73
CA ARG A 79 -7.25 -7.92 -1.59
C ARG A 79 -7.36 -8.58 -2.96
N SER A 80 -6.29 -9.18 -3.45
CA SER A 80 -6.25 -9.76 -4.80
C SER A 80 -5.45 -11.05 -4.86
N CYS A 81 -5.96 -12.08 -5.55
CA CYS A 81 -5.27 -13.36 -5.72
C CYS A 81 -4.77 -13.99 -4.40
N GLY A 82 -5.53 -13.86 -3.31
CA GLY A 82 -5.15 -14.37 -2.00
C GLY A 82 -4.15 -13.48 -1.23
N TRP A 83 -3.78 -12.32 -1.77
CA TRP A 83 -2.88 -11.38 -1.11
C TRP A 83 -3.63 -10.24 -0.42
N TYR A 84 -3.02 -9.76 0.65
CA TYR A 84 -3.43 -8.64 1.47
C TYR A 84 -2.34 -7.56 1.44
N VAL A 85 -2.62 -6.43 0.79
CA VAL A 85 -1.68 -5.30 0.65
C VAL A 85 -2.31 -4.06 1.29
N LYS A 86 -1.72 -3.58 2.39
CA LYS A 86 -2.24 -2.46 3.18
C LYS A 86 -1.20 -1.36 3.31
N PHE A 87 -1.59 -0.12 2.99
CA PHE A 87 -0.68 1.02 2.96
C PHE A 87 -1.43 2.34 3.16
N TYR A 88 -0.69 3.43 3.33
CA TYR A 88 -1.19 4.80 3.30
C TYR A 88 -0.15 5.71 2.64
N PHE A 89 -0.56 6.92 2.25
CA PHE A 89 0.34 7.90 1.63
C PHE A 89 0.77 8.97 2.64
N VAL A 90 2.07 9.30 2.63
CA VAL A 90 2.66 10.44 3.32
C VAL A 90 3.60 11.11 2.32
N ASP A 91 3.09 12.10 1.59
CA ASP A 91 3.80 12.73 0.46
C ASP A 91 5.26 13.08 0.79
N PRO A 92 6.25 12.63 0.00
CA PRO A 92 6.13 11.89 -1.28
C PRO A 92 6.12 10.36 -1.17
N MET A 93 6.05 9.81 0.03
CA MET A 93 6.24 8.40 0.33
C MET A 93 4.92 7.61 0.36
N THR A 94 5.02 6.33 0.00
CA THR A 94 4.01 5.31 0.36
C THR A 94 4.49 4.50 1.55
N VAL A 95 3.67 4.33 2.59
CA VAL A 95 4.04 3.53 3.76
C VAL A 95 3.22 2.25 3.79
N PHE A 96 3.89 1.10 3.69
CA PHE A 96 3.28 -0.22 3.77
C PHE A 96 3.13 -0.65 5.23
N ILE A 97 1.88 -0.92 5.63
CA ILE A 97 1.53 -1.47 6.95
C ILE A 97 1.73 -2.98 6.94
N SER A 98 1.28 -3.66 5.87
CA SER A 98 1.36 -5.12 5.76
C SER A 98 1.26 -5.59 4.32
N VAL A 99 2.00 -6.64 3.99
CA VAL A 99 1.98 -7.33 2.70
C VAL A 99 2.15 -8.83 2.95
N HIS A 100 1.09 -9.62 2.83
CA HIS A 100 1.10 -11.08 3.10
C HIS A 100 -0.06 -11.79 2.38
N GLN A 101 -0.10 -13.12 2.48
CA GLN A 101 -1.22 -13.96 2.05
C GLN A 101 -2.17 -14.24 3.23
#